data_AF-A0A8S3FHP6-F1
#
_entry.id   AF-A0A8S3FHP6-F1
#
_cell.length_a   1.000
_cell.length_b   1.000
_cell.length_c   1.000
_cell.angle_alpha   90.00
_cell.angle_beta   90.00
_cell.angle_gamma   90.00
#
_symmetry.space_group_name_H-M   'P 1'
#
loop_
_entity.id
_entity.type
_entity.pdbx_description
1 polymer ?
#
loop_
_entity_poly.entity_id
_entity_poly.type
_entity_poly.pdbx_seq_one_letter_code
_entity_poly.pdbx_strand_id
1 'polypeptide(L)'
;MLLKRPQLKLIQPGDTRWLSYFRSVNAVIRCYEPLMITLEHIVNERGEESPSASGLLSILKDQSTTFILHSLEPVIEALSILSKSIQTKNGDFNRLEKSMLGTLLRLEELKDVSINEYKQIFEIVAKMKISSSTNLNRDRIT
;
A
#
# COMPACT_ATOMS: atom_id res chain seq x y z
N MET A 1 9.36 20.09 5.91
CA MET A 1 8.77 20.22 4.56
C MET A 1 8.85 18.86 3.83
N LEU A 2 8.02 17.89 4.20
CA LEU A 2 8.07 16.50 3.69
C LEU A 2 7.28 16.28 2.39
N LEU A 3 6.43 17.24 2.03
CA LEU A 3 5.48 17.18 0.90
C LEU A 3 6.09 17.44 -0.50
N LYS A 4 7.41 17.64 -0.60
CA LYS A 4 8.11 17.89 -1.88
C LYS A 4 8.78 16.65 -2.49
N ARG A 5 8.55 15.46 -1.92
CA ARG A 5 9.09 14.21 -2.45
C ARG A 5 8.17 13.68 -3.57
N PRO A 6 8.64 13.53 -4.82
CA PRO A 6 7.81 13.05 -5.93
C PRO A 6 7.15 11.70 -5.65
N GLN A 7 7.78 10.87 -4.83
CA GLN A 7 7.29 9.57 -4.37
C GLN A 7 6.12 9.62 -3.36
N LEU A 8 5.73 10.80 -2.87
CA LEU A 8 4.62 10.99 -1.90
C LEU A 8 3.45 11.81 -2.47
N LYS A 9 3.52 12.19 -3.76
CA LYS A 9 2.46 12.98 -4.40
C LYS A 9 1.40 12.03 -4.95
N LEU A 10 0.17 12.13 -4.46
CA LEU A 10 -0.99 11.46 -5.07
C LEU A 10 -1.23 12.08 -6.45
N ILE A 11 -1.22 11.25 -7.50
CA ILE A 11 -1.32 11.71 -8.89
C ILE A 11 -2.77 11.61 -9.35
N GLN A 12 -3.26 12.64 -10.06
CA GLN A 12 -4.60 12.64 -10.65
C GLN A 12 -4.78 11.49 -11.67
N PRO A 13 -6.01 10.97 -11.83
CA PRO A 13 -6.30 9.86 -12.74
C PRO A 13 -6.13 10.30 -14.21
N GLY A 14 -4.93 10.13 -14.75
CA GLY A 14 -4.56 10.49 -16.12
C GLY A 14 -3.43 9.63 -16.69
N ASP A 15 -2.45 9.25 -15.86
CA ASP A 15 -1.54 8.14 -16.15
C ASP A 15 -2.32 6.83 -16.00
N THR A 16 -2.19 5.89 -16.95
CA THR A 16 -3.05 4.69 -17.05
C THR A 16 -3.44 4.11 -15.70
N ARG A 17 -4.75 3.96 -15.47
CA ARG A 17 -5.39 3.66 -14.16
C ARG A 17 -4.54 2.76 -13.25
N TRP A 18 -4.01 1.65 -13.77
CA TRP A 18 -3.17 0.70 -13.06
C TRP A 18 -1.89 1.29 -12.43
N LEU A 19 -1.16 2.17 -13.13
CA LEU A 19 0.03 2.83 -12.59
C LEU A 19 -0.32 3.80 -11.45
N SER A 20 -1.46 4.49 -11.55
CA SER A 20 -1.92 5.38 -10.48
C SER A 20 -2.34 4.60 -9.23
N TYR A 21 -3.06 3.49 -9.43
CA TYR A 21 -3.40 2.58 -8.33
C TYR A 21 -2.15 1.98 -7.69
N PHE A 22 -1.16 1.53 -8.48
CA PHE A 22 0.10 1.01 -7.95
C PHE A 22 0.80 2.02 -7.05
N ARG A 23 0.99 3.24 -7.55
CA ARG A 23 1.64 4.32 -6.80
C ARG A 23 0.90 4.63 -5.50
N SER A 24 -0.43 4.62 -5.54
CA SER A 24 -1.26 4.92 -4.36
C SER A 24 -1.18 3.81 -3.33
N VAL A 25 -1.37 2.55 -3.72
CA VAL A 25 -1.27 1.38 -2.83
C VAL A 25 0.12 1.29 -2.22
N ASN A 26 1.16 1.40 -3.04
CA ASN A 26 2.55 1.33 -2.57
C ASN A 26 2.88 2.51 -1.65
N ALA A 27 2.37 3.73 -1.91
CA ALA A 27 2.55 4.86 -1.00
C ALA A 27 1.89 4.62 0.36
N VAL A 28 0.67 4.05 0.39
CA VAL A 28 -0.02 3.71 1.64
C VAL A 28 0.76 2.65 2.41
N ILE A 29 1.22 1.58 1.76
CA ILE A 29 2.03 0.51 2.39
C ILE A 29 3.32 1.09 2.98
N ARG A 30 4.07 1.88 2.20
CA ARG A 30 5.35 2.48 2.64
C ARG A 30 5.19 3.52 3.74
N CYS A 31 4.03 4.18 3.82
CA CYS A 31 3.73 5.19 4.82
C CYS A 31 2.79 4.69 5.91
N TYR A 32 2.55 3.38 6.01
CA TYR A 32 1.51 2.82 6.87
C TYR A 32 1.68 3.22 8.34
N GLU A 33 2.86 3.02 8.91
CA GLU A 33 3.17 3.39 10.30
C GLU A 33 3.07 4.92 10.53
N PRO A 34 3.73 5.79 9.72
CA PRO A 34 3.53 7.23 9.81
C PRO A 34 2.06 7.69 9.67
N LEU A 35 1.29 7.05 8.79
CA LEU A 35 -0.13 7.34 8.59
C LEU A 35 -0.95 6.98 9.84
N MET A 36 -0.69 5.82 10.44
CA MET A 36 -1.32 5.38 11.68
C MET A 36 -1.06 6.37 12.82
N ILE A 37 0.20 6.75 13.04
CA ILE A 37 0.59 7.70 14.10
C ILE A 37 -0.08 9.06 13.89
N THR A 38 -0.03 9.59 12.66
CA THR A 38 -0.58 10.92 12.37
C THR A 38 -2.10 10.94 12.47
N LEU A 39 -2.79 9.91 12.00
CA LEU A 39 -4.25 9.79 12.13
C LEU A 39 -4.68 9.64 13.59
N GLU A 40 -3.97 8.84 14.38
CA GLU A 40 -4.23 8.70 15.83
C GLU A 40 -4.04 10.04 16.56
N HIS A 41 -2.97 10.77 16.24
CA HIS A 41 -2.72 12.07 16.81
C HIS A 41 -3.83 13.09 16.47
N ILE A 42 -4.24 13.17 15.20
CA ILE A 42 -5.32 14.06 14.76
C ILE A 42 -6.64 13.73 15.47
N VAL A 43 -6.98 12.44 15.59
CA VAL A 43 -8.19 11.99 16.29
C VAL A 43 -8.12 12.32 17.79
N ASN A 44 -6.95 12.17 18.41
CA ASN A 44 -6.77 12.49 19.83
C ASN A 44 -6.82 14.01 20.11
N GLU A 45 -6.31 14.86 19.21
CA GLU A 45 -6.32 16.31 19.40
C GLU A 45 -7.66 16.96 19.07
N ARG A 46 -8.35 16.47 18.03
CA ARG A 46 -9.56 17.12 17.49
C ARG A 46 -10.85 16.36 17.79
N GLY A 47 -10.76 15.14 18.27
CA GLY A 47 -11.92 14.30 18.60
C GLY A 47 -12.94 14.24 17.45
N GLU A 48 -14.19 14.59 17.78
CA GLU A 48 -15.33 14.59 16.85
C GLU A 48 -15.22 15.64 15.72
N GLU A 49 -14.31 16.61 15.81
CA GLU A 49 -14.09 17.62 14.76
C GLU A 49 -13.28 17.07 13.55
N SER A 50 -12.89 15.79 13.58
CA SER A 50 -12.15 15.13 12.48
C SER A 50 -12.74 13.79 12.04
N PRO A 51 -14.03 13.74 11.62
CA PRO A 51 -14.69 12.49 11.26
C PRO A 51 -13.97 11.74 10.13
N SER A 52 -13.37 12.45 9.18
CA SER A 52 -12.58 11.85 8.10
C SER A 52 -11.31 11.14 8.60
N ALA A 53 -10.61 11.70 9.59
CA ALA A 53 -9.41 11.08 10.15
C ALA A 53 -9.78 9.83 10.96
N SER A 54 -10.88 9.90 11.73
CA SER A 54 -11.42 8.77 12.47
C SER A 54 -11.85 7.63 11.53
N GLY A 55 -12.57 7.94 10.45
CA GLY A 55 -12.97 6.95 9.44
C GLY A 55 -11.78 6.28 8.76
N LEU A 56 -10.79 7.07 8.32
CA LEU A 56 -9.57 6.54 7.70
C LEU A 56 -8.77 5.67 8.66
N LEU A 57 -8.66 6.07 9.93
CA LEU A 57 -8.00 5.29 10.96
C LEU A 57 -8.70 3.96 11.20
N SER A 58 -10.04 3.96 11.25
CA SER A 58 -10.83 2.73 11.38
C SER A 58 -10.63 1.79 10.20
N ILE A 59 -10.60 2.32 8.98
CA ILE A 59 -10.35 1.54 7.76
C ILE A 59 -8.94 0.95 7.77
N LEU A 60 -7.92 1.73 8.11
CA LEU A 60 -6.54 1.23 8.14
C LEU A 60 -6.30 0.23 9.29
N LYS A 61 -7.02 0.34 10.41
CA LYS A 61 -6.94 -0.61 11.53
C LYS A 61 -7.58 -1.96 11.25
N ASP A 62 -8.52 -2.00 10.29
CA ASP A 62 -9.21 -3.21 9.89
C ASP A 62 -8.23 -4.18 9.21
N GLN A 63 -8.21 -5.42 9.72
CA GLN A 63 -7.31 -6.45 9.23
C GLN A 63 -7.62 -6.83 7.77
N SER A 64 -8.88 -6.79 7.39
CA SER A 64 -9.31 -7.11 6.02
C SER A 64 -8.73 -6.09 5.03
N THR A 65 -8.72 -4.82 5.41
CA THR A 65 -8.14 -3.74 4.61
C THR A 65 -6.63 -3.89 4.46
N THR A 66 -5.89 -4.13 5.55
CA THR A 66 -4.43 -4.34 5.48
C THR A 66 -4.09 -5.56 4.64
N PHE A 67 -4.86 -6.64 4.80
CA PHE A 67 -4.73 -7.86 4.01
C PHE A 67 -4.94 -7.60 2.51
N ILE A 68 -6.01 -6.89 2.15
CA ILE A 68 -6.29 -6.54 0.75
C ILE A 68 -5.16 -5.69 0.18
N LEU A 69 -4.68 -4.68 0.92
CA LEU A 69 -3.58 -3.82 0.48
C LEU A 69 -2.31 -4.62 0.14
N HIS A 70 -1.87 -5.49 1.05
CA HIS A 70 -0.66 -6.29 0.84
C HIS A 70 -0.84 -7.40 -0.22
N SER A 71 -2.04 -7.98 -0.32
CA SER A 71 -2.32 -8.99 -1.36
C SER A 71 -2.42 -8.36 -2.75
N LEU A 72 -2.88 -7.12 -2.83
CA LEU A 72 -3.11 -6.42 -4.08
C LEU A 72 -1.84 -5.76 -4.64
N GLU A 73 -0.87 -5.40 -3.78
CA GLU A 73 0.41 -4.81 -4.18
C GLU A 73 1.13 -5.61 -5.29
N PRO A 74 1.45 -6.91 -5.12
CA PRO A 74 2.23 -7.64 -6.12
C PRO A 74 1.43 -7.88 -7.41
N VAL A 75 0.09 -7.97 -7.32
CA VAL A 75 -0.80 -8.08 -8.49
C VAL A 75 -0.75 -6.80 -9.32
N ILE A 76 -0.93 -5.65 -8.66
CA ILE A 76 -0.92 -4.35 -9.34
C ILE A 76 0.48 -4.00 -9.85
N GLU A 77 1.54 -4.44 -9.17
CA GLU A 77 2.93 -4.30 -9.64
C GLU A 77 3.14 -5.00 -10.98
N ALA A 78 2.78 -6.29 -11.07
CA ALA A 78 2.91 -7.07 -12.29
C ALA A 78 2.14 -6.44 -13.46
N LEU A 79 0.91 -6.00 -13.22
CA LEU A 79 0.09 -5.29 -14.21
C LEU A 79 0.71 -3.94 -14.62
N SER A 80 1.35 -3.23 -13.69
CA SER A 80 2.00 -1.94 -13.98
C SER A 80 3.24 -2.10 -14.85
N ILE A 81 4.01 -3.17 -14.67
CA ILE A 81 5.16 -3.51 -15.52
C ILE A 81 4.69 -3.80 -16.94
N LEU A 82 3.69 -4.68 -17.10
CA LEU A 82 3.11 -5.00 -18.39
C LEU A 82 2.55 -3.76 -19.10
N SER A 83 1.81 -2.93 -18.35
CA SER A 83 1.24 -1.69 -18.86
C SER A 83 2.33 -0.75 -19.41
N LYS A 84 3.48 -0.62 -18.74
CA LYS A 84 4.63 0.16 -19.24
C LYS A 84 5.26 -0.47 -20.49
N SER A 85 5.41 -1.80 -20.51
CA SER A 85 5.96 -2.51 -21.66
C SER A 85 5.12 -2.28 -22.92
N ILE A 86 3.79 -2.31 -22.81
CA ILE A 86 2.86 -2.05 -23.93
C ILE A 86 2.91 -0.59 -24.39
N GLN A 87 3.07 0.36 -23.46
CA GLN A 87 3.04 1.80 -23.77
C GLN A 87 4.36 2.35 -24.33
N THR A 88 5.39 1.52 -24.48
CA THR A 88 6.71 1.97 -24.95
C THR A 88 6.67 2.30 -26.45
N LYS A 89 6.97 3.55 -26.83
CA LYS A 89 6.88 4.07 -28.21
C LYS A 89 7.71 3.30 -29.25
N ASN A 90 8.77 2.61 -28.84
CA ASN A 90 9.65 1.81 -29.70
C ASN A 90 9.47 0.31 -29.39
N GLY A 91 8.22 -0.17 -29.43
CA GLY A 91 7.85 -1.51 -28.99
C GLY A 91 8.62 -2.61 -29.71
N ASP A 92 9.45 -3.34 -28.95
CA ASP A 92 10.04 -4.61 -29.38
C ASP A 92 9.06 -5.72 -29.01
N PHE A 93 8.45 -6.35 -30.00
CA PHE A 93 7.45 -7.41 -29.80
C PHE A 93 8.01 -8.60 -29.00
N ASN A 94 9.30 -8.90 -29.12
CA ASN A 94 9.94 -9.97 -28.33
C ASN A 94 10.03 -9.58 -26.85
N ARG A 95 10.22 -8.29 -26.54
CA ARG A 95 10.17 -7.78 -25.15
C ARG A 95 8.75 -7.77 -24.61
N LEU A 96 7.76 -7.45 -25.46
CA LEU A 96 6.36 -7.49 -25.07
C LEU A 96 5.92 -8.91 -24.72
N GLU A 97 6.23 -9.89 -25.56
CA GLU A 97 5.91 -11.30 -25.33
C GLU A 97 6.54 -11.80 -24.01
N LYS A 98 7.82 -11.50 -23.79
CA LYS A 98 8.50 -11.80 -22.52
C LYS A 98 7.81 -11.14 -21.32
N SER A 99 7.39 -9.89 -21.46
CA SER A 99 6.68 -9.16 -20.40
C SER A 99 5.30 -9.76 -20.11
N MET A 100 4.58 -10.22 -21.13
CA MET A 100 3.28 -10.88 -20.98
C MET A 100 3.43 -12.24 -20.27
N LEU A 101 4.36 -13.09 -20.74
CA LEU A 101 4.64 -14.39 -20.14
C LEU A 101 5.12 -14.25 -18.69
N GLY A 102 6.02 -13.31 -18.41
CA GLY A 102 6.48 -13.04 -17.06
C GLY A 102 5.36 -12.55 -16.12
N THR A 103 4.42 -11.75 -16.65
CA THR A 103 3.25 -11.32 -15.87
C THR A 103 2.32 -12.49 -15.57
N LEU A 104 2.06 -13.36 -16.53
CA LEU A 104 1.24 -14.56 -16.34
C LEU A 104 1.84 -15.49 -15.28
N LEU A 105 3.12 -15.84 -15.40
CA LEU A 105 3.82 -16.67 -14.42
C LEU A 105 3.76 -16.04 -13.02
N ARG A 106 3.99 -14.73 -12.92
CA ARG A 106 3.94 -14.04 -11.63
C ARG A 106 2.55 -14.10 -11.00
N LEU A 107 1.49 -13.95 -11.79
CA LEU A 107 0.11 -14.06 -11.29
C LEU A 107 -0.25 -15.49 -10.88
N GLU A 108 0.28 -16.49 -11.58
CA GLU A 108 0.14 -17.90 -11.20
C GLU A 108 0.85 -18.20 -9.88
N GLU A 109 2.08 -17.74 -9.68
CA GLU A 109 2.79 -17.86 -8.40
C GLU A 109 2.01 -17.23 -7.25
N LEU A 110 1.43 -16.04 -7.46
CA LEU A 110 0.66 -15.33 -6.44
C LEU A 110 -0.63 -16.07 -6.04
N LYS A 111 -1.14 -16.94 -6.90
CA LYS A 111 -2.30 -17.79 -6.60
C LYS A 111 -1.94 -18.87 -5.56
N ASP A 112 -0.74 -19.43 -5.64
CA ASP A 112 -0.28 -20.53 -4.78
C ASP A 112 0.28 -20.06 -3.44
N VAL A 113 0.64 -18.78 -3.35
CA VAL A 113 1.21 -18.11 -2.15
C VAL A 113 0.18 -17.88 -1.02
N SER A 114 -1.09 -18.13 -1.31
CA SER A 114 -2.32 -17.92 -0.54
C SER A 114 -2.41 -18.47 0.90
N ILE A 115 -1.38 -18.99 1.57
CA ILE A 115 -1.55 -19.47 2.97
C ILE A 115 -0.37 -19.10 3.89
N ASN A 116 0.87 -19.25 3.42
CA ASN A 116 2.04 -18.96 4.26
C ASN A 116 2.36 -17.47 4.36
N GLU A 117 2.13 -16.68 3.31
CA GLU A 117 2.26 -15.22 3.40
C GLU A 117 1.15 -14.60 4.26
N TYR A 118 -0.05 -15.20 4.33
CA TYR A 118 -1.12 -14.73 5.20
C TYR A 118 -0.72 -14.76 6.68
N LYS A 119 0.04 -15.77 7.11
CA LYS A 119 0.57 -15.82 8.49
C LYS A 119 1.64 -14.75 8.73
N GLN A 120 2.50 -14.49 7.75
CA GLN A 120 3.54 -13.46 7.87
C GLN A 120 2.96 -12.04 7.84
N ILE A 121 1.98 -11.77 6.99
CA ILE A 121 1.24 -10.50 6.96
C ILE A 121 0.51 -10.30 8.29
N PHE A 122 -0.14 -11.32 8.84
CA PHE A 122 -0.74 -11.25 10.17
C PHE A 122 0.30 -10.93 11.26
N GLU A 123 1.48 -11.54 11.21
CA GLU A 123 2.57 -11.22 12.14
C GLU A 123 3.10 -9.79 11.99
N ILE A 124 3.26 -9.29 10.77
CA ILE A 124 3.72 -7.92 10.49
C ILE A 124 2.69 -6.92 11.01
N VAL A 125 1.40 -7.16 10.75
CA VAL A 125 0.29 -6.33 11.24
C VAL A 125 0.20 -6.38 12.77
N ALA A 126 0.40 -7.55 13.37
CA ALA A 126 0.44 -7.70 14.82
C ALA A 126 1.62 -6.92 15.42
N LYS A 127 2.82 -7.02 14.84
CA LYS A 127 4.02 -6.28 15.25
C LYS A 127 3.83 -4.77 15.10
N MET A 128 3.20 -4.29 14.02
CA MET A 128 2.89 -2.87 13.81
C MET A 128 1.87 -2.32 14.83
N LYS A 129 0.84 -3.11 15.19
CA LYS A 129 -0.12 -2.72 16.24
C LYS A 129 0.54 -2.62 17.62
N ILE A 130 1.47 -3.53 17.94
CA ILE A 130 2.19 -3.54 19.22
C ILE A 130 3.11 -2.32 19.36
N SER A 131 3.87 -1.96 18.31
CA SER A 131 4.75 -0.77 18.33
C SER A 131 3.99 0.56 18.46
N SER A 132 2.77 0.65 17.92
CA SER A 132 1.92 1.84 18.08
C SER A 132 1.41 1.99 19.53
N SER A 133 1.15 0.86 20.19
CA SER A 133 0.62 0.81 21.56
C SER A 133 1.68 1.11 22.64
N THR A 134 2.93 0.69 22.42
CA THR A 134 4.03 0.89 23.38
C THR A 134 4.60 2.31 23.37
N ASN A 135 4.59 2.99 22.23
CA ASN A 135 5.06 4.39 22.16
C ASN A 135 4.09 5.36 22.86
N LEU A 136 2.78 5.14 22.75
CA LEU A 136 1.76 5.94 23.47
C LEU A 136 1.85 5.83 25.00
N ASN A 137 2.36 4.71 25.52
CA ASN A 137 2.47 4.49 26.97
C ASN A 137 3.77 5.08 27.55
N ARG A 138 4.78 5.34 26.70
CA ARG A 138 6.02 6.00 27.10
C ARG A 138 5.84 7.51 27.22
N ASP A 139 5.07 8.10 26.32
CA ASP A 139 4.80 9.55 26.28
C ASP A 139 3.77 10.02 27.33
N ARG A 140 3.19 9.09 28.11
CA ARG A 140 2.26 9.40 29.23
C ARG A 140 2.90 9.33 30.62
N ILE A 141 4.20 9.00 30.73
CA ILE A 141 4.91 8.81 32.02
C ILE A 141 6.04 9.84 32.23
N THR A 142 6.16 10.86 31.37
CA THR A 142 7.04 12.03 31.58
C THR A 142 6.22 13.31 31.54
#